data_AF-A0A7C3M3R6-F1
#
_entry.id   AF-A0A7C3M3R6-F1
#
_cell.length_a   1.000
_cell.length_b   1.000
_cell.length_c   1.000
_cell.angle_alpha   90.00
_cell.angle_beta   90.00
_cell.angle_gamma   90.00
#
_symmetry.space_group_name_H-M   'P 1'
#
loop_
_entity.id
_entity.type
_entity.pdbx_description
1 polymer ?
#
loop_
_entity_poly.entity_id
_entity_poly.type
_entity_poly.pdbx_seq_one_letter_code
_entity_poly.pdbx_strand_id
1 'polypeptide(L)'
;MLKNLILQRLKQFERLGRRGKVVFDFKPFLNLKLKTDWKMEFAFCIAAANSSAISALKFQKNLENLKLEKLSLKEIKKLLRESGVRFFNKKAVYVKNGIKKFDRIEKILKLEEKESREKLVRKVKGFGYKEASHFLRNLGRKHVAILDRHILNWLKEKNYLTKIPSTVSKSVYLELEEIIERIARKKGISLAELDLYIWYKKTGKILK
;
A
#
# COMPACT_ATOMS: atom_id res chain seq x y z
N MET A 1 -18.41 -13.97 8.27
CA MET A 1 -18.29 -12.49 8.27
C MET A 1 -16.92 -11.98 7.82
N LEU A 2 -15.82 -12.28 8.54
CA LEU A 2 -14.47 -11.76 8.20
C LEU A 2 -14.00 -12.09 6.77
N LYS A 3 -14.13 -13.36 6.35
CA LYS A 3 -13.74 -13.81 4.99
C LYS A 3 -14.43 -12.99 3.90
N ASN A 4 -15.71 -12.66 4.07
CA ASN A 4 -16.47 -11.85 3.11
C ASN A 4 -15.94 -10.41 3.02
N LEU A 5 -15.56 -9.81 4.15
CA LEU A 5 -14.97 -8.47 4.19
C LEU A 5 -13.60 -8.43 3.49
N ILE A 6 -12.77 -9.47 3.68
CA ILE A 6 -11.49 -9.61 2.98
C ILE A 6 -11.71 -9.77 1.48
N LEU A 7 -12.59 -10.68 1.05
CA LEU A 7 -12.91 -10.89 -0.36
C LEU A 7 -13.48 -9.63 -1.02
N GLN A 8 -14.32 -8.87 -0.30
CA GLN A 8 -14.84 -7.59 -0.77
C GLN A 8 -13.71 -6.57 -1.00
N ARG A 9 -12.76 -6.50 -0.07
CA ARG A 9 -11.59 -5.62 -0.19
C ARG A 9 -10.70 -6.01 -1.37
N LEU A 10 -10.43 -7.31 -1.56
CA LEU A 10 -9.66 -7.82 -2.70
C LEU A 10 -10.35 -7.50 -4.04
N LYS A 11 -11.67 -7.65 -4.14
CA LYS A 11 -12.44 -7.25 -5.32
C LYS A 11 -12.34 -5.75 -5.62
N GLN A 12 -12.26 -4.90 -4.58
CA GLN A 12 -12.03 -3.46 -4.77
C GLN A 12 -10.63 -3.18 -5.34
N PHE A 13 -9.59 -3.89 -4.87
CA PHE A 13 -8.23 -3.78 -5.42
C PHE A 13 -8.17 -4.21 -6.89
N GLU A 14 -8.77 -5.36 -7.22
CA GLU A 14 -8.86 -5.84 -8.60
C GLU A 14 -9.61 -4.84 -9.50
N ARG A 15 -10.69 -4.24 -8.99
CA ARG A 15 -11.44 -3.21 -9.73
C ARG A 15 -10.61 -1.96 -9.96
N LEU A 16 -9.83 -1.52 -8.97
CA LEU A 16 -8.89 -0.41 -9.14
C LEU A 16 -7.83 -0.74 -10.20
N GLY A 17 -7.23 -1.92 -10.12
CA GLY A 17 -6.25 -2.42 -11.08
C GLY A 17 -6.78 -2.51 -12.51
N ARG A 18 -7.99 -3.03 -12.70
CA ARG A 18 -8.58 -3.24 -14.04
C ARG A 18 -9.19 -1.98 -14.64
N ARG A 19 -9.85 -1.14 -13.84
CA ARG A 19 -10.64 -0.01 -14.35
C ARG A 19 -9.96 1.35 -14.16
N GLY A 20 -8.80 1.39 -13.49
CA GLY A 20 -8.14 2.64 -13.15
C GLY A 20 -8.80 3.43 -12.02
N LYS A 21 -10.00 3.02 -11.55
CA LYS A 21 -10.79 3.72 -10.53
C LYS A 21 -11.68 2.78 -9.72
N VAL A 22 -11.87 3.10 -8.45
CA VAL A 22 -12.76 2.36 -7.54
C VAL A 22 -13.34 3.27 -6.45
N VAL A 23 -14.39 2.81 -5.80
CA VAL A 23 -14.84 3.36 -4.51
C VAL A 23 -14.54 2.32 -3.43
N PHE A 24 -13.69 2.69 -2.47
CA PHE A 24 -13.49 1.92 -1.25
C PHE A 24 -14.55 2.29 -0.22
N ASP A 25 -15.15 1.29 0.39
CA ASP A 25 -15.99 1.42 1.58
C ASP A 25 -15.28 0.71 2.74
N PHE A 26 -15.00 1.46 3.80
CA PHE A 26 -14.26 0.97 4.96
C PHE A 26 -15.16 0.58 6.13
N LYS A 27 -16.49 0.64 5.98
CA LYS A 27 -17.41 0.08 6.99
C LYS A 27 -17.19 -1.45 7.12
N PRO A 28 -17.34 -2.02 8.32
CA PRO A 28 -17.68 -1.36 9.59
C PRO A 28 -16.48 -0.74 10.33
N PHE A 29 -15.25 -0.88 9.83
CA PHE A 29 -14.02 -0.51 10.55
C PHE A 29 -13.73 0.99 10.62
N LEU A 30 -14.24 1.74 9.64
CA LEU A 30 -14.11 3.19 9.56
C LEU A 30 -15.30 3.73 8.76
N ASN A 31 -15.99 4.75 9.29
CA ASN A 31 -17.07 5.44 8.58
C ASN A 31 -16.50 6.35 7.49
N LEU A 32 -15.97 5.74 6.42
CA LEU A 32 -15.33 6.42 5.30
C LEU A 32 -15.66 5.68 4.01
N LYS A 33 -16.14 6.44 3.02
CA LYS A 33 -16.17 6.04 1.60
C LYS A 33 -15.24 6.93 0.81
N LEU A 34 -14.50 6.34 -0.12
CA LEU A 34 -13.43 7.00 -0.85
C LEU A 34 -13.38 6.54 -2.30
N LYS A 35 -13.70 7.45 -3.22
CA LYS A 35 -13.41 7.31 -4.65
C LYS A 35 -11.93 7.58 -4.88
N THR A 36 -11.30 6.73 -5.69
CA THR A 36 -9.89 6.87 -5.99
C THR A 36 -9.51 6.28 -7.33
N ASP A 37 -8.34 6.68 -7.83
CA ASP A 37 -7.69 6.19 -9.04
C ASP A 37 -6.24 5.78 -8.76
N TRP A 38 -5.50 5.35 -9.79
CA TRP A 38 -4.09 4.95 -9.63
C TRP A 38 -3.18 6.06 -9.10
N LYS A 39 -3.41 7.32 -9.49
CA LYS A 39 -2.58 8.47 -9.10
C LYS A 39 -2.77 8.80 -7.62
N MET A 40 -4.02 8.78 -7.16
CA MET A 40 -4.37 8.94 -5.75
C MET A 40 -3.89 7.75 -4.91
N GLU A 41 -3.97 6.52 -5.42
CA GLU A 41 -3.46 5.34 -4.71
C GLU A 41 -1.93 5.37 -4.56
N PHE A 42 -1.23 5.82 -5.59
CA PHE A 42 0.20 6.09 -5.54
C PHE A 42 0.54 7.12 -4.45
N ALA A 43 -0.20 8.23 -4.41
CA ALA A 43 -0.01 9.27 -3.40
C ALA A 43 -0.33 8.76 -1.98
N PHE A 44 -1.33 7.89 -1.83
CA PHE A 44 -1.65 7.20 -0.59
C PHE A 44 -0.49 6.34 -0.09
N CYS A 45 0.14 5.51 -0.93
CA CYS A 45 1.27 4.66 -0.51
C CYS A 45 2.48 5.50 -0.06
N ILE A 46 2.77 6.63 -0.72
CA ILE A 46 3.80 7.57 -0.24
C ILE A 46 3.39 8.17 1.11
N ALA A 47 2.12 8.56 1.27
CA ALA A 47 1.62 9.14 2.51
C ALA A 47 1.68 8.13 3.67
N ALA A 48 1.37 6.86 3.42
CA ALA A 48 1.35 5.78 4.41
C ALA A 48 2.75 5.38 4.91
N ALA A 49 3.81 5.60 4.12
CA ALA A 49 5.18 5.29 4.52
C ALA A 49 5.54 5.95 5.86
N ASN A 50 5.79 5.17 6.91
CA ASN A 50 6.05 5.68 8.26
C ASN A 50 4.95 6.62 8.79
N SER A 51 3.68 6.38 8.47
CA SER A 51 2.52 7.09 9.02
C SER A 51 1.39 6.10 9.26
N SER A 52 0.33 6.51 9.97
CA SER A 52 -0.81 5.63 10.17
C SER A 52 -1.62 5.50 8.88
N ALA A 53 -2.25 4.34 8.66
CA ALA A 53 -3.18 4.16 7.55
C ALA A 53 -4.30 5.21 7.58
N ILE A 54 -4.74 5.61 8.78
CA ILE A 54 -5.78 6.63 8.96
C ILE A 54 -5.36 8.01 8.45
N SER A 55 -4.13 8.49 8.74
CA SER A 55 -3.69 9.79 8.22
C SER A 55 -3.49 9.77 6.71
N ALA A 56 -3.00 8.66 6.16
CA ALA A 56 -2.90 8.47 4.72
C ALA A 56 -4.28 8.44 4.03
N LEU A 57 -5.28 7.79 4.64
CA LEU A 57 -6.66 7.78 4.14
C LEU A 57 -7.31 9.16 4.19
N LYS A 58 -7.09 9.93 5.26
CA LYS A 58 -7.53 11.33 5.35
C LYS A 58 -6.95 12.17 4.20
N PHE A 59 -5.64 12.03 3.95
CA PHE A 59 -4.99 12.70 2.84
C PHE A 59 -5.59 12.32 1.49
N GLN A 60 -5.77 11.02 1.24
CA GLN A 60 -6.38 10.54 -0.01
C GLN A 60 -7.83 11.02 -0.17
N LYS A 61 -8.60 11.11 0.92
CA LYS A 61 -9.96 11.66 0.91
C LYS A 61 -9.99 13.14 0.56
N ASN A 62 -9.05 13.93 1.08
CA ASN A 62 -8.93 15.34 0.74
C ASN A 62 -8.55 15.57 -0.75
N LEU A 63 -8.10 14.54 -1.46
CA LEU A 63 -7.81 14.59 -2.90
C LEU A 63 -8.99 14.19 -3.80
N GLU A 64 -10.08 13.64 -3.27
CA GLU A 64 -11.13 12.96 -4.06
C GLU A 64 -11.77 13.79 -5.18
N ASN A 65 -11.85 15.10 -4.98
CA ASN A 65 -12.43 16.05 -5.94
C ASN A 65 -11.38 17.00 -6.55
N LEU A 66 -10.09 16.72 -6.32
CA LEU A 66 -8.98 17.53 -6.81
C LEU A 66 -8.28 16.82 -7.96
N LYS A 67 -7.81 17.61 -8.92
CA LYS A 67 -6.91 17.13 -9.98
C LYS A 67 -5.48 17.16 -9.44
N LEU A 68 -5.01 16.02 -8.93
CA LEU A 68 -3.71 15.90 -8.26
C LEU A 68 -2.54 16.41 -9.10
N GLU A 69 -2.60 16.28 -10.43
CA GLU A 69 -1.62 16.80 -11.38
C GLU A 69 -1.52 18.34 -11.37
N LYS A 70 -2.64 19.03 -11.11
CA LYS A 70 -2.73 20.49 -11.08
C LYS A 70 -2.27 21.10 -9.76
N LEU A 71 -2.25 20.32 -8.67
CA LEU A 71 -1.85 20.84 -7.35
C LEU A 71 -0.38 21.24 -7.30
N SER A 72 -0.09 22.43 -6.81
CA SER A 72 1.26 22.90 -6.51
C SER A 72 1.92 22.09 -5.38
N LEU A 73 3.24 22.18 -5.26
CA LEU A 73 3.96 21.55 -4.16
C LEU A 73 3.49 22.09 -2.79
N LYS A 74 3.14 23.38 -2.71
CA LYS A 74 2.65 24.03 -1.48
C LYS A 74 1.30 23.45 -1.06
N GLU A 75 0.39 23.25 -2.00
CA GLU A 75 -0.93 22.65 -1.75
C GLU A 75 -0.80 21.19 -1.29
N ILE A 76 0.02 20.38 -1.96
CA ILE A 76 0.24 18.98 -1.55
C ILE A 76 0.84 18.91 -0.13
N LYS A 77 1.81 19.79 0.19
CA LYS A 77 2.39 19.89 1.54
C LYS A 77 1.32 20.23 2.59
N LYS A 78 0.45 21.22 2.29
CA LYS A 78 -0.64 21.64 3.18
C LYS A 78 -1.60 20.47 3.44
N LEU A 79 -2.07 19.80 2.40
CA LEU A 79 -2.99 18.66 2.51
C LEU A 79 -2.38 17.50 3.33
N LEU A 80 -1.11 17.16 3.13
CA LEU A 80 -0.42 16.14 3.91
C LEU A 80 -0.31 16.53 5.38
N ARG A 81 0.05 17.79 5.68
CA ARG A 81 0.19 18.31 7.05
C ARG A 81 -1.16 18.28 7.77
N GLU A 82 -2.21 18.80 7.16
CA GLU A 82 -3.57 18.84 7.73
C GLU A 82 -4.15 17.44 7.95
N SER A 83 -3.71 16.46 7.16
CA SER A 83 -4.11 15.06 7.32
C SER A 83 -3.34 14.32 8.43
N GLY A 84 -2.35 14.97 9.07
CA GLY A 84 -1.51 14.37 10.11
C GLY A 84 -0.45 13.42 9.56
N VAL A 85 -0.04 13.57 8.30
CA VAL A 85 1.01 12.72 7.69
C VAL A 85 2.39 13.21 8.14
N ARG A 86 3.20 12.31 8.74
CA ARG A 86 4.58 12.62 9.14
C ARG A 86 5.47 12.80 7.92
N PHE A 87 6.52 13.61 8.06
CA PHE A 87 7.49 13.91 6.98
C PHE A 87 6.82 14.51 5.73
N PHE A 88 5.73 15.26 5.92
CA PHE A 88 4.91 15.84 4.86
C PHE A 88 5.72 16.65 3.84
N ASN A 89 6.77 17.36 4.28
CA ASN A 89 7.65 18.12 3.39
C ASN A 89 8.31 17.24 2.32
N LYS A 90 8.94 16.14 2.74
CA LYS A 90 9.65 15.22 1.83
C LYS A 90 8.66 14.43 0.97
N LYS A 91 7.57 13.96 1.58
CA LYS A 91 6.53 13.20 0.89
C LYS A 91 5.82 14.02 -0.19
N ALA A 92 5.57 15.31 0.03
CA ALA A 92 4.98 16.17 -0.99
C ALA A 92 5.86 16.26 -2.25
N VAL A 93 7.18 16.33 -2.09
CA VAL A 93 8.13 16.32 -3.20
C VAL A 93 8.06 14.99 -3.96
N TYR A 94 7.98 13.87 -3.24
CA TYR A 94 7.85 12.54 -3.85
C TYR A 94 6.54 12.37 -4.61
N VAL A 95 5.41 12.79 -4.03
CA VAL A 95 4.10 12.80 -4.70
C VAL A 95 4.18 13.65 -5.96
N LYS A 96 4.61 14.91 -5.86
CA LYS A 96 4.65 15.81 -7.04
C LYS A 96 5.56 15.27 -8.15
N ASN A 97 6.72 14.72 -7.80
CA ASN A 97 7.65 14.14 -8.78
C ASN A 97 7.10 12.87 -9.43
N GLY A 98 6.45 11.99 -8.66
CA GLY A 98 5.83 10.77 -9.19
C GLY A 98 4.69 11.09 -10.13
N ILE A 99 3.81 12.00 -9.75
CA ILE A 99 2.66 12.43 -10.57
C ILE A 99 3.11 13.10 -11.88
N LYS A 100 4.18 13.92 -11.86
CA LYS A 100 4.77 14.49 -13.09
C LYS A 100 5.28 13.44 -14.08
N LYS A 101 5.60 12.22 -13.61
CA LYS A 101 6.18 11.14 -14.42
C LYS A 101 5.26 9.91 -14.46
N PHE A 102 3.97 10.10 -14.21
CA PHE A 102 3.06 8.99 -13.96
C PHE A 102 2.88 8.07 -15.17
N ASP A 103 2.97 8.58 -16.40
CA ASP A 103 2.91 7.76 -17.62
C ASP A 103 4.01 6.70 -17.66
N ARG A 104 5.19 6.99 -17.08
CA ARG A 104 6.27 6.00 -16.95
C ARG A 104 5.95 4.95 -15.89
N ILE A 105 5.26 5.34 -14.82
CA ILE A 105 4.78 4.42 -13.78
C ILE A 105 3.71 3.50 -14.38
N GLU A 106 2.76 4.03 -15.15
CA GLU A 106 1.73 3.25 -15.82
C GLU A 106 2.32 2.18 -16.76
N LYS A 107 3.41 2.50 -17.48
CA LYS A 107 4.15 1.51 -18.27
C LYS A 107 4.76 0.40 -17.41
N ILE A 108 5.32 0.74 -16.24
CA ILE A 108 5.87 -0.26 -15.29
C ILE A 108 4.77 -1.18 -14.76
N LEU A 109 3.56 -0.65 -14.54
CA LEU A 109 2.42 -1.41 -14.03
C LEU A 109 1.89 -2.49 -14.99
N LYS A 110 2.29 -2.47 -16.26
CA LYS A 110 1.92 -3.50 -17.25
C LYS A 110 2.75 -4.77 -17.17
N LEU A 111 3.86 -4.74 -16.43
CA LEU A 111 4.76 -5.88 -16.26
C LEU A 111 4.19 -6.89 -15.25
N GLU A 112 4.91 -8.00 -15.09
CA GLU A 112 4.68 -8.98 -14.02
C GLU A 112 4.95 -8.32 -12.65
N GLU A 113 4.24 -8.72 -11.59
CA GLU A 113 4.21 -7.97 -10.33
C GLU A 113 5.56 -7.87 -9.61
N LYS A 114 6.39 -8.91 -9.62
CA LYS A 114 7.74 -8.84 -9.02
C LYS A 114 8.65 -7.95 -9.87
N GLU A 115 8.56 -8.03 -11.20
CA GLU A 115 9.30 -7.13 -12.09
C GLU A 115 8.86 -5.67 -11.96
N SER A 116 7.55 -5.42 -11.89
CA SER A 116 6.98 -4.10 -11.62
C SER A 116 7.52 -3.55 -10.31
N ARG A 117 7.57 -4.37 -9.25
CA ARG A 117 8.11 -3.96 -7.95
C ARG A 117 9.56 -3.50 -8.04
N GLU A 118 10.43 -4.31 -8.65
CA GLU A 118 11.85 -3.96 -8.84
C GLU A 118 12.02 -2.62 -9.59
N LYS A 119 11.26 -2.43 -10.67
CA LYS A 119 11.30 -1.18 -11.44
C LYS A 119 10.73 0.00 -10.67
N LEU A 120 9.66 -0.18 -9.90
CA LEU A 120 9.09 0.86 -9.04
C LEU A 120 10.08 1.30 -7.97
N VAL A 121 10.69 0.36 -7.22
CA VAL A 121 11.70 0.66 -6.20
C VAL A 121 12.87 1.46 -6.78
N ARG A 122 13.33 1.10 -7.99
CA ARG A 122 14.45 1.79 -8.64
C ARG A 122 14.09 3.17 -9.20
N LYS A 123 12.86 3.37 -9.68
CA LYS A 123 12.50 4.57 -10.47
C LYS A 123 11.64 5.58 -9.71
N VAL A 124 10.98 5.18 -8.63
CA VAL A 124 10.08 6.03 -7.85
C VAL A 124 10.74 6.46 -6.54
N LYS A 125 11.05 7.75 -6.42
CA LYS A 125 11.51 8.31 -5.15
C LYS A 125 10.43 8.18 -4.09
N GLY A 126 10.81 7.62 -2.94
CA GLY A 126 9.89 7.37 -1.82
C GLY A 126 9.32 5.96 -1.76
N PHE A 127 9.59 5.11 -2.76
CA PHE A 127 9.22 3.70 -2.71
C PHE A 127 10.42 2.84 -2.29
N GLY A 128 10.29 2.17 -1.14
CA GLY A 128 11.03 0.94 -0.85
C GLY A 128 10.22 -0.28 -1.30
N TYR A 129 10.72 -1.48 -0.99
CA TYR A 129 10.02 -2.73 -1.32
C TYR A 129 8.61 -2.78 -0.74
N LYS A 130 8.45 -2.38 0.52
CA LYS A 130 7.14 -2.37 1.19
C LYS A 130 6.16 -1.43 0.50
N GLU A 131 6.54 -0.19 0.22
CA GLU A 131 5.65 0.77 -0.45
C GLU A 131 5.31 0.34 -1.89
N ALA A 132 6.28 -0.22 -2.63
CA ALA A 132 6.04 -0.72 -3.98
C ALA A 132 5.11 -1.94 -3.98
N SER A 133 5.33 -2.93 -3.09
CA SER A 133 4.42 -4.06 -2.91
C SER A 133 3.03 -3.60 -2.47
N HIS A 134 2.94 -2.61 -1.56
CA HIS A 134 1.68 -2.06 -1.08
C HIS A 134 0.87 -1.44 -2.22
N PHE A 135 1.53 -0.63 -3.04
CA PHE A 135 0.91 -0.02 -4.21
C PHE A 135 0.41 -1.09 -5.17
N LEU A 136 1.26 -2.07 -5.54
CA LEU A 136 0.89 -3.15 -6.44
C LEU A 136 -0.29 -3.98 -5.90
N ARG A 137 -0.27 -4.34 -4.62
CA ARG A 137 -1.36 -5.09 -4.00
C ARG A 137 -2.67 -4.31 -4.08
N ASN A 138 -2.65 -3.01 -3.79
CA ASN A 138 -3.85 -2.18 -3.85
C ASN A 138 -4.38 -2.00 -5.28
N LEU A 139 -3.54 -2.25 -6.29
CA LEU A 139 -3.92 -2.39 -7.69
C LEU A 139 -4.29 -3.83 -8.11
N GLY A 140 -4.52 -4.73 -7.14
CA GLY A 140 -5.02 -6.09 -7.38
C GLY A 140 -3.95 -7.15 -7.64
N ARG A 141 -2.66 -6.84 -7.48
CA ARG A 141 -1.57 -7.84 -7.53
C ARG A 141 -1.60 -8.71 -6.27
N LYS A 142 -1.34 -10.01 -6.41
CA LYS A 142 -1.67 -11.02 -5.37
C LYS A 142 -0.48 -11.78 -4.82
N HIS A 143 0.68 -11.68 -5.46
CA HIS A 143 1.90 -12.45 -5.18
C HIS A 143 3.11 -11.56 -4.85
N VAL A 144 2.85 -10.37 -4.29
CA VAL A 144 3.86 -9.53 -3.60
C VAL A 144 3.47 -9.32 -2.13
N ALA A 145 4.41 -9.53 -1.21
CA ALA A 145 4.22 -9.35 0.23
C ALA A 145 4.41 -7.89 0.63
N ILE A 146 3.68 -7.44 1.66
CA ILE A 146 3.85 -6.12 2.30
C ILE A 146 4.47 -6.34 3.67
N LEU A 147 5.79 -6.36 3.76
CA LEU A 147 6.49 -6.57 5.04
C LEU A 147 6.57 -5.28 5.86
N ASP A 148 5.51 -4.98 6.60
CA ASP A 148 5.44 -3.87 7.56
C ASP A 148 5.71 -4.33 9.01
N ARG A 149 5.68 -3.39 9.98
CA ARG A 149 5.88 -3.74 11.40
C ARG A 149 4.84 -4.72 11.93
N HIS A 150 3.61 -4.73 11.42
CA HIS A 150 2.55 -5.62 11.89
C HIS A 150 2.81 -7.04 11.39
N ILE A 151 3.21 -7.19 10.14
CA ILE A 151 3.62 -8.48 9.56
C ILE A 151 4.86 -9.04 10.26
N LEU A 152 5.91 -8.23 10.44
CA LEU A 152 7.14 -8.68 11.11
C LEU A 152 6.89 -9.10 12.58
N ASN A 153 6.07 -8.33 13.30
CA ASN A 153 5.66 -8.71 14.66
C ASN A 153 4.84 -10.00 14.67
N TRP A 154 3.93 -10.18 13.72
CA TRP A 154 3.15 -11.40 13.61
C TRP A 154 4.03 -12.63 13.31
N LEU A 155 5.03 -12.48 12.43
CA LEU A 155 5.99 -13.55 12.15
C LEU A 155 6.79 -13.94 13.40
N LYS A 156 7.23 -12.95 14.19
CA LYS A 156 7.91 -13.19 15.47
C LYS A 156 6.98 -13.90 16.48
N GLU A 157 5.75 -13.42 16.65
CA GLU A 157 4.75 -14.02 17.55
C GLU A 157 4.36 -15.45 17.17
N LYS A 158 4.50 -15.81 15.90
CA LYS A 158 4.28 -17.17 15.39
C LYS A 158 5.55 -18.01 15.31
N ASN A 159 6.65 -17.55 15.93
CA ASN A 159 7.95 -18.22 15.98
C ASN A 159 8.55 -18.52 14.60
N TYR A 160 8.16 -17.78 13.56
CA TYR A 160 8.83 -17.82 12.25
C TYR A 160 10.13 -17.02 12.23
N LEU A 161 10.29 -16.08 13.17
CA LEU A 161 11.48 -15.27 13.36
C LEU A 161 11.89 -15.28 14.82
N THR A 162 13.18 -15.50 15.08
CA THR A 162 13.77 -15.37 16.43
C THR A 162 13.87 -13.91 16.85
N LYS A 163 14.27 -13.03 15.92
CA LYS A 163 14.34 -11.58 16.11
C LYS A 163 13.84 -10.84 14.88
N ILE A 164 13.27 -9.66 15.10
CA ILE A 164 12.91 -8.75 14.00
C ILE A 164 14.20 -8.07 13.51
N PRO A 165 14.51 -8.09 12.20
CA PRO A 165 15.67 -7.39 11.66
C PRO A 165 15.62 -5.89 11.98
N SER A 166 16.74 -5.31 12.40
CA SER A 166 16.85 -3.87 12.66
C SER A 166 16.72 -3.05 11.37
N THR A 167 17.19 -3.61 10.25
CA THR A 167 17.05 -3.06 8.90
C THR A 167 16.58 -4.15 7.96
N VAL A 168 15.71 -3.80 7.02
CA VAL A 168 15.23 -4.70 5.97
C VAL A 168 15.87 -4.30 4.65
N SER A 169 17.03 -4.90 4.35
CA SER A 169 17.68 -4.78 3.04
C SER A 169 16.87 -5.52 1.96
N LYS A 170 17.28 -5.40 0.69
CA LYS A 170 16.66 -6.17 -0.41
C LYS A 170 16.69 -7.68 -0.15
N SER A 171 17.87 -8.24 0.22
CA SER A 171 18.01 -9.68 0.48
C SER A 171 17.11 -10.13 1.61
N VAL A 172 17.15 -9.42 2.74
CA VAL A 172 16.31 -9.70 3.91
C VAL A 172 14.82 -9.60 3.55
N TYR A 173 14.42 -8.64 2.72
CA TYR A 173 13.03 -8.52 2.27
C TYR A 173 12.57 -9.77 1.50
N LEU A 174 13.40 -10.25 0.57
CA LEU A 174 13.07 -11.40 -0.27
C LEU A 174 13.06 -12.71 0.54
N GLU A 175 14.00 -12.89 1.47
CA GLU A 175 14.00 -14.04 2.39
C GLU A 175 12.72 -14.09 3.25
N LEU A 176 12.32 -12.94 3.80
CA LEU A 176 11.09 -12.83 4.59
C LEU A 176 9.83 -13.03 3.73
N GLU A 177 9.85 -12.58 2.47
CA GLU A 177 8.77 -12.81 1.53
C GLU A 177 8.61 -14.30 1.22
N GLU A 178 9.71 -15.05 1.02
CA GLU A 178 9.64 -16.50 0.82
C GLU A 178 9.00 -17.22 2.01
N ILE A 179 9.32 -16.81 3.24
CA ILE A 179 8.69 -17.35 4.45
C ILE A 179 7.17 -17.14 4.38
N ILE A 180 6.74 -15.92 4.06
CA ILE A 180 5.32 -15.58 4.02
C ILE A 180 4.59 -16.26 2.83
N GLU A 181 5.26 -16.45 1.70
CA GLU A 181 4.77 -17.20 0.55
C GLU A 181 4.53 -18.67 0.90
N ARG A 182 5.45 -19.31 1.62
CA ARG A 182 5.26 -20.69 2.11
C ARG A 182 4.05 -20.79 3.05
N ILE A 183 3.85 -19.79 3.92
CA ILE A 183 2.69 -19.73 4.82
C ILE A 183 1.39 -19.58 4.03
N ALA A 184 1.35 -18.67 3.05
CA ALA A 184 0.18 -18.44 2.22
C ALA A 184 -0.18 -19.69 1.40
N ARG A 185 0.83 -20.35 0.81
CA ARG A 185 0.67 -21.62 0.08
C ARG A 185 0.10 -22.73 0.96
N LYS A 186 0.64 -22.93 2.17
CA LYS A 186 0.10 -23.92 3.13
C LYS A 186 -1.35 -23.65 3.52
N LYS A 187 -1.79 -22.39 3.46
CA LYS A 187 -3.17 -21.97 3.76
C LYS A 187 -4.09 -21.96 2.54
N GLY A 188 -3.55 -22.17 1.32
CA GLY A 188 -4.33 -22.09 0.09
C GLY A 188 -4.85 -20.68 -0.23
N ILE A 189 -4.18 -19.62 0.22
CA ILE A 189 -4.58 -18.22 0.00
C ILE A 189 -3.46 -17.40 -0.65
N SER A 190 -3.81 -16.25 -1.21
CA SER A 190 -2.83 -15.32 -1.80
C SER A 190 -2.08 -14.49 -0.75
N LEU A 191 -0.95 -13.87 -1.13
CA LEU A 191 -0.23 -12.94 -0.25
C LEU A 191 -1.09 -11.73 0.10
N ALA A 192 -1.85 -11.24 -0.87
CA ALA A 192 -2.78 -10.13 -0.68
C ALA A 192 -3.87 -10.45 0.37
N GLU A 193 -4.39 -11.69 0.36
CA GLU A 193 -5.37 -12.17 1.34
C GLU A 193 -4.74 -12.36 2.73
N LEU A 194 -3.56 -13.00 2.78
CA LEU A 194 -2.83 -13.22 4.02
C LEU A 194 -2.47 -11.90 4.71
N ASP A 195 -2.04 -10.88 3.95
CA ASP A 195 -1.75 -9.55 4.49
C ASP A 195 -2.98 -8.96 5.20
N LEU A 196 -4.15 -8.91 4.54
CA LEU A 196 -5.37 -8.37 5.16
C LEU A 196 -5.79 -9.17 6.40
N TYR A 197 -5.61 -10.49 6.38
CA TYR A 197 -5.88 -11.34 7.53
C TYR A 197 -4.96 -11.02 8.72
N ILE A 198 -3.65 -10.93 8.48
CA ILE A 198 -2.68 -10.59 9.52
C ILE A 198 -2.96 -9.17 10.05
N TRP A 199 -3.21 -8.21 9.16
CA TRP A 199 -3.51 -6.84 9.54
C TRP A 199 -4.76 -6.75 10.44
N TYR A 200 -5.81 -7.50 10.11
CA TYR A 200 -6.99 -7.63 10.96
C TYR A 200 -6.64 -8.23 12.32
N LYS A 201 -5.85 -9.32 12.37
CA LYS A 201 -5.42 -9.91 13.64
C LYS A 201 -4.58 -8.96 14.51
N LYS A 202 -3.84 -8.03 13.91
CA LYS A 202 -2.98 -7.08 14.64
C LYS A 202 -3.70 -5.79 15.02
N THR A 203 -4.77 -5.40 14.33
CA THR A 203 -5.39 -4.06 14.48
C THR A 203 -6.90 -4.07 14.71
N GLY A 204 -7.55 -5.22 14.52
CA GLY A 204 -9.01 -5.35 14.50
C GLY A 204 -9.68 -4.73 13.26
N LYS A 205 -8.92 -4.30 12.25
CA LYS A 205 -9.44 -3.55 11.09
C LYS A 205 -8.99 -4.14 9.77
N ILE A 206 -9.88 -4.09 8.76
CA ILE A 206 -9.53 -4.29 7.35
C ILE A 206 -9.61 -2.93 6.66
N LEU A 207 -8.46 -2.35 6.37
CA LEU A 207 -8.34 -1.13 5.59
C LEU A 207 -7.79 -1.46 4.20
N LYS A 208 -6.55 -1.09 3.91
CA LYS A 208 -5.82 -1.44 2.70
C LYS A 208 -4.34 -1.20 2.83
#